data_AF-A0A7R9V756-F1
#
_entry.id   AF-A0A7R9V756-F1
#
_cell.length_a   1.000
_cell.length_b   1.000
_cell.length_c   1.000
_cell.angle_alpha   90.00
_cell.angle_beta   90.00
_cell.angle_gamma   90.00
#
_symmetry.space_group_name_H-M   'P 1'
#
loop_
_entity.id
_entity.type
_entity.pdbx_description
1 polymer ?
#
loop_
_entity_poly.entity_id
_entity_poly.type
_entity_poly.pdbx_seq_one_letter_code
_entity_poly.pdbx_strand_id
1 'polypeptide(L)'
;RRVAPSPGATAHLAPHLVWRGAAAQLSQVLRSLGYDPTPPAATHPELPLLAAPGAHGGRHALTLRGTRLALLLSDSDDFSANRAPSGRGEPLGGLFTTLQLMEDSLGLRTSVVDLQQWRQLLGLRERQLYVLQLL
;
A
#
# COMPACT_ATOMS: atom_id res chain seq x y z
N ARG A 1 -5.06 -31.65 -39.22
CA ARG A 1 -5.36 -30.23 -38.90
C ARG A 1 -4.65 -29.89 -37.59
N ARG A 2 -3.57 -29.10 -37.62
CA ARG A 2 -2.89 -28.61 -36.42
C ARG A 2 -3.66 -27.37 -35.94
N VAL A 3 -4.18 -27.42 -34.72
CA VAL A 3 -4.81 -26.26 -34.06
C VAL A 3 -3.68 -25.40 -33.52
N ALA A 4 -3.58 -24.16 -33.99
CA ALA A 4 -2.64 -23.18 -33.46
C ALA A 4 -3.04 -22.80 -32.02
N PRO A 5 -2.10 -22.66 -31.08
CA PRO A 5 -2.40 -22.07 -29.78
C PRO A 5 -2.77 -20.60 -29.98
N SER A 6 -3.92 -20.20 -29.43
CA SER A 6 -4.39 -18.81 -29.48
C SER A 6 -3.43 -17.89 -28.73
N PRO A 7 -2.92 -16.81 -29.36
CA PRO A 7 -2.14 -15.79 -28.68
C PRO A 7 -3.11 -14.83 -28.00
N GLY A 8 -3.42 -15.04 -26.71
CA GLY A 8 -4.38 -14.18 -26.03
C GLY A 8 -4.64 -14.44 -24.55
N ALA A 9 -3.83 -15.26 -23.89
CA ALA A 9 -3.88 -15.40 -22.43
C ALA A 9 -2.87 -14.43 -21.80
N THR A 10 -3.07 -13.12 -21.96
CA THR A 10 -2.52 -12.16 -21.00
C THR A 10 -3.14 -12.51 -19.67
N ALA A 11 -2.35 -13.11 -18.78
CA ALA A 11 -2.75 -13.43 -17.43
C ALA A 11 -3.21 -12.15 -16.73
N HIS A 12 -4.52 -11.90 -16.74
CA HIS A 12 -5.15 -10.98 -15.80
C HIS A 12 -4.95 -11.58 -14.41
N LEU A 13 -3.78 -11.30 -13.82
CA LEU A 13 -3.54 -11.57 -12.42
C LEU A 13 -4.66 -10.89 -11.65
N ALA A 14 -5.43 -11.69 -10.93
CA ALA A 14 -6.56 -11.19 -10.17
C ALA A 14 -6.06 -10.06 -9.24
N PRO A 15 -6.75 -8.91 -9.17
CA PRO A 15 -6.24 -7.71 -8.54
C PRO A 15 -5.77 -7.94 -7.10
N HIS A 16 -6.45 -8.80 -6.34
CA HIS A 16 -6.07 -9.18 -4.98
C HIS A 16 -4.66 -9.81 -4.86
N LEU A 17 -4.16 -10.50 -5.89
CA LEU A 17 -2.81 -11.07 -5.89
C LEU A 17 -1.74 -9.98 -6.05
N VAL A 18 -2.04 -8.93 -6.83
CA VAL A 18 -1.14 -7.78 -7.01
C VAL A 18 -0.95 -7.07 -5.67
N TRP A 19 -2.05 -6.82 -4.96
CA TRP A 19 -2.04 -6.17 -3.65
C TRP A 19 -1.28 -6.97 -2.59
N ARG A 20 -1.54 -8.28 -2.48
CA ARG A 20 -0.81 -9.17 -1.56
C ARG A 20 0.68 -9.22 -1.86
N GLY A 21 1.05 -9.30 -3.15
CA GLY A 21 2.45 -9.30 -3.57
C GLY A 21 3.16 -8.00 -3.21
N ALA A 22 2.53 -6.85 -3.46
CA ALA A 22 3.08 -5.55 -3.10
C ALA A 22 3.23 -5.37 -1.58
N ALA A 23 2.24 -5.77 -0.79
CA ALA A 23 2.29 -5.71 0.67
C ALA A 23 3.40 -6.61 1.26
N ALA A 24 3.58 -7.81 0.72
CA ALA A 24 4.66 -8.71 1.12
C ALA A 24 6.04 -8.13 0.78
N GLN A 25 6.19 -7.55 -0.42
CA GLN A 25 7.43 -6.88 -0.83
C GLN A 25 7.73 -5.66 0.06
N LEU A 26 6.74 -4.83 0.37
CA LEU A 26 6.91 -3.70 1.28
C LEU A 26 7.34 -4.17 2.66
N SER A 27 6.72 -5.23 3.19
CA SER A 27 7.11 -5.85 4.46
C SER A 27 8.57 -6.33 4.44
N GLN A 28 9.01 -6.95 3.35
CA GLN A 28 10.41 -7.38 3.20
C GLN A 28 11.38 -6.19 3.16
N VAL A 29 11.03 -5.11 2.46
CA VAL A 29 11.84 -3.90 2.41
C VAL A 29 11.96 -3.26 3.79
N LEU A 30 10.86 -3.13 4.52
CA LEU A 30 10.86 -2.59 5.89
C LEU A 30 11.74 -3.42 6.83
N ARG A 31 11.64 -4.75 6.77
CA ARG A 31 12.54 -5.65 7.55
C ARG A 31 14.00 -5.47 7.18
N SER A 32 14.31 -5.30 5.89
CA SER A 32 15.69 -5.05 5.45
C SER A 32 16.25 -3.70 5.94
N LEU A 33 15.38 -2.75 6.27
CA LEU A 33 15.73 -1.46 6.87
C LEU A 33 15.77 -1.51 8.42
N GLY A 34 15.50 -2.67 9.02
CA GLY A 34 15.50 -2.85 10.48
C GLY A 34 14.16 -2.54 11.17
N TYR A 35 13.08 -2.31 10.42
CA TYR A 35 11.75 -2.13 10.98
C TYR A 35 10.98 -3.46 11.12
N ASP A 36 10.07 -3.53 12.08
CA ASP A 36 9.20 -4.70 12.31
C ASP A 36 7.76 -4.40 11.84
N PRO A 37 7.42 -4.67 10.56
CA PRO A 37 6.10 -4.40 10.02
C PRO A 37 5.08 -5.41 10.55
N THR A 38 4.04 -4.88 11.18
CA THR A 38 2.94 -5.64 11.77
C THR A 38 1.62 -5.21 11.11
N PRO A 39 0.73 -6.15 10.72
CA PRO A 39 -0.59 -5.78 10.23
C PRO A 39 -1.36 -4.97 11.29
N PRO A 40 -2.10 -3.92 10.90
CA PRO A 40 -2.84 -3.05 11.82
C PRO A 40 -3.79 -3.84 12.71
N ALA A 41 -4.39 -4.92 12.21
CA ALA A 41 -5.30 -5.76 13.00
C ALA A 41 -4.66 -6.37 14.26
N ALA A 42 -3.34 -6.58 14.25
CA ALA A 42 -2.63 -7.15 15.38
C ALA A 42 -2.20 -6.09 16.42
N THR A 43 -2.16 -4.82 16.03
CA THR A 43 -1.84 -3.68 16.91
C THR A 43 -3.08 -2.88 17.31
N HIS A 44 -4.11 -2.89 16.47
CA HIS A 44 -5.34 -2.09 16.54
C HIS A 44 -6.55 -2.96 16.11
N PRO A 45 -6.99 -3.89 16.97
CA PRO A 45 -8.12 -4.77 16.67
C PRO A 45 -9.44 -3.99 16.48
N GLU A 46 -9.53 -2.76 17.00
CA GLU A 46 -10.66 -1.84 16.75
C GLU A 46 -10.81 -1.38 15.30
N LEU A 47 -9.86 -1.67 14.41
CA LEU A 47 -9.90 -1.28 13.00
C LEU A 47 -10.08 -2.46 12.04
N PRO A 48 -11.24 -3.16 12.05
CA PRO A 48 -11.51 -4.28 11.15
C PRO A 48 -11.54 -3.85 9.67
N LEU A 49 -11.82 -2.57 9.39
CA LEU A 49 -11.80 -2.00 8.03
C LEU A 49 -10.40 -1.99 7.41
N LEU A 50 -9.35 -1.94 8.24
CA LEU A 50 -7.94 -2.06 7.82
C LEU A 50 -7.42 -3.50 7.82
N ALA A 51 -8.11 -4.40 8.52
CA ALA A 51 -7.75 -5.80 8.67
C ALA A 51 -8.18 -6.65 7.48
N ALA A 52 -9.21 -6.23 6.74
CA ALA A 52 -9.78 -7.00 5.65
C ALA A 52 -9.11 -6.67 4.30
N PRO A 53 -8.27 -7.56 3.75
CA PRO A 53 -7.78 -7.39 2.39
C PRO A 53 -8.96 -7.36 1.42
N GLY A 54 -9.22 -6.19 0.81
CA GLY A 54 -10.20 -6.03 -0.26
C GLY A 54 -11.60 -5.54 0.13
N ALA A 55 -11.89 -5.22 1.40
CA ALA A 55 -13.21 -4.69 1.77
C ALA A 55 -13.48 -3.27 1.20
N HIS A 56 -12.41 -2.49 0.97
CA HIS A 56 -12.47 -1.14 0.41
C HIS A 56 -11.39 -0.94 -0.66
N GLY A 57 -11.58 -1.54 -1.84
CA GLY A 57 -10.74 -1.25 -3.01
C GLY A 57 -9.33 -1.85 -3.00
N GLY A 58 -9.01 -2.79 -2.11
CA GLY A 58 -7.71 -3.50 -2.13
C GLY A 58 -6.60 -2.84 -1.30
N ARG A 59 -6.90 -1.84 -0.48
CA ARG A 59 -5.90 -1.16 0.35
C ARG A 59 -5.29 -2.09 1.41
N HIS A 60 -3.97 -2.00 1.58
CA HIS A 60 -3.22 -2.77 2.58
C HIS A 60 -2.42 -1.82 3.46
N ALA A 61 -2.58 -1.92 4.77
CA ALA A 61 -1.82 -1.13 5.72
C ALA A 61 -0.82 -2.02 6.50
N LEU A 62 0.30 -1.43 6.89
CA LEU A 62 1.31 -1.99 7.77
C LEU A 62 1.64 -0.95 8.84
N THR A 63 1.70 -1.37 10.09
CA THR A 63 2.19 -0.55 11.22
C THR A 63 3.62 -0.95 11.54
N LEU A 64 4.47 -0.02 11.95
CA LEU A 64 5.83 -0.34 12.37
C LEU A 64 5.88 -0.44 13.88
N ARG A 65 6.22 -1.63 14.41
CA ARG A 65 6.23 -1.86 15.85
C ARG A 65 7.23 -0.94 16.55
N GLY A 66 6.81 -0.39 17.69
CA GLY A 66 7.64 0.54 18.46
C GLY A 66 7.68 1.96 17.88
N THR A 67 6.95 2.23 16.80
CA THR A 67 6.75 3.58 16.27
C THR A 67 5.26 3.90 16.23
N ARG A 68 4.94 5.19 16.05
CA ARG A 68 3.57 5.65 15.76
C ARG A 68 3.38 5.84 14.26
N LEU A 69 3.95 4.97 13.43
CA LEU A 69 3.90 5.11 11.98
C LEU A 69 3.17 3.94 11.32
N ALA A 70 2.29 4.29 10.39
CA ALA A 70 1.64 3.35 9.50
C ALA A 70 1.89 3.69 8.03
N LEU A 71 2.14 2.65 7.25
CA LEU A 71 2.28 2.71 5.80
C LEU A 71 1.06 2.10 5.15
N LEU A 72 0.41 2.85 4.26
CA LEU A 72 -0.76 2.40 3.51
C LEU A 72 -0.38 2.25 2.04
N LEU A 73 -0.61 1.07 1.46
CA LEU A 73 -0.61 0.90 0.01
C LEU A 73 -1.95 1.37 -0.56
N SER A 74 -1.89 2.28 -1.52
CA SER A 74 -3.06 2.82 -2.23
C SER A 74 -2.79 2.90 -3.73
N ASP A 75 -3.86 2.91 -4.52
CA ASP A 75 -3.75 3.10 -5.97
C ASP A 75 -3.82 4.60 -6.28
N SER A 76 -3.35 5.01 -7.46
CA SER A 76 -3.36 6.41 -7.88
C SER A 76 -4.79 6.96 -8.02
N ASP A 77 -5.77 6.09 -8.26
CA ASP A 77 -7.21 6.41 -8.31
C ASP A 77 -7.77 6.88 -6.96
N ASP A 78 -7.09 6.59 -5.85
CA ASP A 78 -7.46 7.07 -4.52
C ASP A 78 -7.08 8.53 -4.27
N PHE A 79 -6.46 9.19 -5.25
CA PHE A 79 -6.01 10.57 -5.16
C PHE A 79 -6.67 11.46 -6.20
N SER A 80 -6.83 12.73 -5.86
CA SER A 80 -7.36 13.71 -6.79
C SER A 80 -6.39 13.94 -7.95
N ALA A 81 -6.91 14.10 -9.16
CA ALA A 81 -6.09 14.45 -10.32
C ALA A 81 -5.43 15.85 -10.19
N ASN A 82 -5.98 16.72 -9.34
CA ASN A 82 -5.35 17.98 -8.97
C ASN A 82 -4.18 17.70 -8.02
N ARG A 83 -2.97 17.66 -8.59
CA ARG A 83 -1.75 17.48 -7.81
C ARG A 83 -1.48 18.72 -6.98
N ALA A 84 -1.28 18.52 -5.68
CA ALA A 84 -0.68 19.53 -4.82
C ALA A 84 0.74 19.87 -5.33
N PRO A 85 1.33 21.01 -4.92
CA PRO A 85 2.70 21.39 -5.31
C PRO A 85 3.77 20.34 -5.00
N SER A 86 3.49 19.44 -4.06
CA SER A 86 4.31 18.28 -3.71
C SER A 86 4.28 17.13 -4.73
N GLY A 87 3.48 17.24 -5.80
CA GLY A 87 3.39 16.27 -6.88
C GLY A 87 2.44 15.09 -6.62
N ARG A 88 1.83 15.00 -5.43
CA ARG A 88 0.74 14.04 -5.12
C ARG A 88 -0.61 14.76 -5.06
N GLY A 89 -1.65 14.10 -5.54
CA GLY A 89 -3.03 14.56 -5.37
C GLY A 89 -3.46 14.50 -3.91
N GLU A 90 -4.50 15.25 -3.54
CA GLU A 90 -5.15 15.07 -2.23
C GLU A 90 -5.83 13.70 -2.18
N PRO A 91 -5.74 12.97 -1.05
CA PRO A 91 -6.44 11.70 -0.90
C PRO A 91 -7.96 11.91 -0.97
N LEU A 92 -8.66 11.01 -1.64
CA LEU A 92 -10.10 11.11 -1.88
C LEU A 92 -10.92 10.08 -1.09
N GLY A 93 -12.16 10.47 -0.77
CA GLY A 93 -13.21 9.60 -0.26
C GLY A 93 -12.73 8.69 0.86
N GLY A 94 -12.79 7.38 0.63
CA GLY A 94 -12.42 6.40 1.64
C GLY A 94 -10.95 6.44 2.07
N LEU A 95 -10.01 6.91 1.23
CA LEU A 95 -8.59 6.97 1.63
C LEU A 95 -8.41 8.09 2.64
N PHE A 96 -8.98 9.26 2.35
CA PHE A 96 -9.00 10.39 3.28
C PHE A 96 -9.59 9.99 4.63
N THR A 97 -10.77 9.36 4.64
CA THR A 97 -11.40 8.89 5.89
C THR A 97 -10.52 7.90 6.64
N THR A 98 -9.83 7.01 5.93
CA THR A 98 -8.94 6.02 6.56
C THR A 98 -7.73 6.70 7.21
N LEU A 99 -7.09 7.64 6.50
CA LEU A 99 -5.95 8.39 7.02
C LEU A 99 -6.35 9.21 8.25
N GLN A 100 -7.46 9.94 8.20
CA GLN A 100 -8.00 10.68 9.34
C GLN A 100 -8.29 9.76 10.52
N LEU A 101 -8.94 8.61 10.29
CA LEU A 101 -9.24 7.66 11.35
C LEU A 101 -7.97 7.16 12.04
N MET A 102 -6.92 6.84 11.27
CA MET A 102 -5.64 6.37 11.82
C MET A 102 -4.91 7.47 12.60
N GLU A 103 -4.95 8.70 12.13
CA GLU A 103 -4.31 9.83 12.81
C GLU A 103 -5.09 10.23 14.07
N ASP A 104 -6.40 10.47 13.95
CA ASP A 104 -7.23 11.00 15.04
C ASP A 104 -7.58 9.94 16.08
N SER A 105 -7.87 8.70 15.66
CA SER A 105 -8.34 7.66 16.59
C SER A 105 -7.19 6.87 17.19
N LEU A 106 -6.09 6.69 16.46
CA LEU A 106 -4.96 5.86 16.92
C LEU A 106 -3.68 6.65 17.19
N GLY A 107 -3.63 7.94 16.86
CA GLY A 107 -2.43 8.75 16.99
C GLY A 107 -1.29 8.27 16.08
N LEU A 108 -1.61 7.59 14.97
CA LEU A 108 -0.63 7.08 14.01
C LEU A 108 -0.38 8.12 12.93
N ARG A 109 0.90 8.46 12.73
CA ARG A 109 1.35 9.15 11.52
C ARG A 109 1.24 8.20 10.35
N THR A 110 0.52 8.60 9.32
CA THR A 110 0.30 7.77 8.13
C THR A 110 1.11 8.26 6.94
N SER A 111 1.74 7.33 6.23
CA SER A 111 2.40 7.58 4.96
C SER A 111 1.84 6.66 3.90
N VAL A 112 1.62 7.20 2.70
CA VAL A 112 1.03 6.41 1.59
C VAL A 112 2.12 5.94 0.62
N VAL A 113 2.10 4.66 0.32
CA VAL A 113 2.85 3.99 -0.74
C VAL A 113 1.93 3.90 -1.95
N ASP A 114 2.17 4.76 -2.94
CA ASP A 114 1.51 4.65 -4.24
C ASP A 114 1.93 3.33 -4.92
N LEU A 115 0.95 2.48 -5.23
CA LEU A 115 1.16 1.17 -5.83
C LEU A 115 1.72 1.25 -7.26
N GLN A 116 1.28 2.23 -8.05
CA GLN A 116 1.77 2.42 -9.41
C GLN A 116 3.24 2.82 -9.40
N GLN A 117 3.61 3.78 -8.54
CA GLN A 117 5.01 4.17 -8.37
C GLN A 117 5.85 3.01 -7.82
N TRP A 118 5.35 2.30 -6.81
CA TRP A 118 6.02 1.15 -6.21
C TRP A 118 6.38 0.07 -7.22
N ARG A 119 5.46 -0.23 -8.15
CA ARG A 119 5.67 -1.24 -9.20
C ARG A 119 6.70 -0.84 -10.25
N GLN A 120 6.93 0.46 -10.44
CA GLN A 120 7.96 0.96 -11.35
C GLN A 120 9.38 0.84 -10.77
N LEU A 121 9.51 0.66 -9.45
CA LEU A 121 10.80 0.46 -8.79
C LEU A 121 11.25 -0.99 -8.97
N LEU A 122 12.37 -1.19 -9.68
CA LEU A 122 12.86 -2.51 -10.05
C LEU A 122 13.90 -3.03 -9.04
N GLY A 123 14.66 -2.13 -8.40
CA GLY A 123 15.71 -2.49 -7.46
C GLY A 123 15.28 -2.47 -5.98
N LEU A 124 15.87 -3.36 -5.18
CA LEU A 124 15.72 -3.33 -3.71
C LEU A 124 16.16 -1.97 -3.13
N ARG A 125 17.30 -1.44 -3.59
CA ARG A 125 17.84 -0.15 -3.13
C ARG A 125 16.90 1.02 -3.44
N GLU A 126 16.31 1.04 -4.64
CA GLU A 126 15.35 2.07 -5.04
C GLU A 126 14.11 2.05 -4.14
N ARG A 127 13.59 0.84 -3.86
CA ARG A 127 12.45 0.65 -2.95
C ARG A 127 12.77 1.05 -1.52
N GLN A 128 13.97 0.73 -1.04
CA GLN A 128 14.45 1.15 0.28
C GLN A 128 14.51 2.67 0.38
N LEU A 129 15.12 3.35 -0.61
CA LEU A 129 15.19 4.82 -0.63
C LEU A 129 13.81 5.46 -0.70
N TYR A 130 12.92 4.92 -1.53
CA TYR A 130 11.54 5.37 -1.62
C TYR A 130 10.80 5.23 -0.28
N VAL A 131 10.94 4.09 0.41
CA VAL A 131 10.34 3.90 1.74
C VAL A 131 10.95 4.84 2.77
N LEU A 132 12.27 5.04 2.77
CA LEU A 132 12.93 5.96 3.70
C LEU A 132 12.45 7.42 3.55
N GLN A 133 12.04 7.84 2.36
CA GLN A 133 11.43 9.17 2.15
C GLN A 133 10.04 9.32 2.76
N LEU A 134 9.40 8.19 3.11
CA LEU A 134 8.06 8.14 3.69
C LEU A 134 8.07 7.96 5.22
N LEU A 135 9.23 7.73 5.83
CA LEU A 135 9.38 7.55 7.29
C LEU A 135 9.76 8.87 7.97
#